data_AF-A0A7C4PV34-F1
#
_entry.id   AF-A0A7C4PV34-F1
#
_cell.length_a   1.000
_cell.length_b   1.000
_cell.length_c   1.000
_cell.angle_alpha   90.00
_cell.angle_beta   90.00
_cell.angle_gamma   90.00
#
_symmetry.space_group_name_H-M   'P 1'
#
loop_
_entity.id
_entity.type
_entity.pdbx_description
1 polymer ?
#
loop_
_entity_poly.entity_id
_entity_poly.type
_entity_poly.pdbx_seq_one_letter_code
_entity_poly.pdbx_strand_id
1 'polypeptide(L)'
;MTRNIRMLSLLLFAAACSRSTEDTQAPPAPPAATRAAPTAAPPNRKAPDCARVAPRTMMEKHCPQCVLTEKKSPDGRGVSCRYKGESIGGEFEIMLACDEDLAKEQVIAESLRQFESLKTMKYERIEGLGRGAVKNGDLQVVFWDDDTPCQATLTGVMVKVDLAAVARDLAAAITPAALE
;
A
#
# COMPACT_ATOMS: atom_id res chain seq x y z
N MET A 1 13.51 -4.13 81.59
CA MET A 1 14.13 -5.33 81.00
C MET A 1 13.02 -6.13 80.31
N THR A 2 13.06 -6.69 79.11
CA THR A 2 13.84 -6.53 77.86
C THR A 2 12.99 -7.26 76.78
N ARG A 3 13.33 -7.03 75.51
CA ARG A 3 12.55 -7.23 74.27
C ARG A 3 12.79 -8.59 73.58
N ASN A 4 12.05 -8.85 72.48
CA ASN A 4 12.34 -9.67 71.25
C ASN A 4 11.60 -11.04 71.14
N ILE A 5 10.76 -11.38 70.13
CA ILE A 5 10.67 -11.31 68.63
C ILE A 5 11.38 -12.48 67.89
N ARG A 6 10.63 -13.09 66.93
CA ARG A 6 11.01 -13.81 65.66
C ARG A 6 10.88 -15.34 65.73
N MET A 7 10.51 -16.09 64.68
CA MET A 7 10.20 -15.85 63.26
C MET A 7 9.47 -17.10 62.71
N LEU A 8 8.65 -16.94 61.67
CA LEU A 8 7.89 -17.99 60.98
C LEU A 8 8.48 -18.19 59.57
N SER A 9 8.72 -19.44 59.13
CA SER A 9 8.80 -19.80 57.70
C SER A 9 8.67 -21.32 57.51
N LEU A 10 7.61 -21.75 56.80
CA LEU A 10 7.48 -23.08 56.20
C LEU A 10 7.86 -22.99 54.73
N LEU A 11 8.70 -23.91 54.26
CA LEU A 11 8.95 -24.21 52.84
C LEU A 11 8.58 -25.67 52.61
N LEU A 12 7.65 -25.91 51.69
CA LEU A 12 7.21 -27.24 51.26
C LEU A 12 8.06 -27.75 50.09
N PHE A 13 8.17 -29.08 50.05
CA PHE A 13 9.01 -29.92 49.21
C PHE A 13 8.44 -30.25 47.81
N ALA A 14 9.35 -30.85 47.05
CA ALA A 14 9.48 -31.15 45.61
C ALA A 14 8.57 -32.23 44.96
N ALA A 15 8.88 -32.44 43.66
CA ALA A 15 8.76 -33.64 42.78
C ALA A 15 7.62 -33.57 41.73
N ALA A 16 7.70 -34.11 40.50
CA ALA A 16 8.72 -34.63 39.57
C ALA A 16 7.97 -35.01 38.25
N CYS A 17 8.72 -35.34 37.18
CA CYS A 17 8.37 -36.07 35.91
C CYS A 17 8.65 -35.24 34.64
N SER A 18 9.09 -35.73 33.47
CA SER A 18 9.82 -36.91 32.98
C SER A 18 9.94 -36.74 31.45
N ARG A 19 11.01 -37.31 30.84
CA ARG A 19 11.21 -37.72 29.42
C ARG A 19 11.76 -36.74 28.36
N SER A 20 12.84 -37.24 27.73
CA SER A 20 13.54 -36.81 26.52
C SER A 20 12.74 -37.02 25.22
N THR A 21 12.96 -36.12 24.26
CA THR A 21 13.02 -36.38 22.82
C THR A 21 13.97 -35.36 22.18
N GLU A 22 14.83 -35.85 21.29
CA GLU A 22 15.70 -35.07 20.40
C GLU A 22 14.97 -33.89 19.74
N ASP A 23 15.56 -32.70 19.79
CA ASP A 23 15.17 -31.59 18.92
C ASP A 23 16.35 -31.24 18.00
N THR A 24 16.13 -31.51 16.74
CA THR A 24 17.00 -31.20 15.61
C THR A 24 17.28 -29.70 15.62
N GLN A 25 18.56 -29.33 15.71
CA GLN A 25 19.00 -27.94 15.64
C GLN A 25 18.66 -27.39 14.25
N ALA A 26 17.55 -26.65 14.17
CA ALA A 26 17.17 -25.92 12.97
C ALA A 26 18.28 -24.93 12.59
N PRO A 27 18.68 -24.86 11.30
CA PRO A 27 19.69 -23.91 10.87
C PRO A 27 19.21 -22.47 11.15
N PRO A 28 20.12 -21.55 11.49
CA PRO A 28 19.76 -20.17 11.81
C PRO A 28 19.01 -19.55 10.64
N ALA A 29 17.85 -18.95 10.95
CA ALA A 29 17.09 -18.18 9.98
C ALA A 29 18.00 -17.08 9.38
N PRO A 30 17.96 -16.85 8.06
CA PRO A 30 18.73 -15.78 7.45
C PRO A 30 18.33 -14.44 8.06
N PRO A 31 19.27 -13.49 8.23
CA PRO A 31 18.98 -12.20 8.84
C PRO A 31 17.86 -11.51 8.03
N ALA A 32 16.82 -11.09 8.73
CA ALA A 32 15.75 -10.28 8.14
C ALA A 32 16.39 -9.07 7.46
N ALA A 33 16.18 -8.94 6.14
CA ALA A 33 16.62 -7.78 5.38
C ALA A 33 16.09 -6.52 6.07
N THR A 34 16.98 -5.73 6.66
CA THR A 34 16.63 -4.45 7.25
C THR A 34 16.20 -3.53 6.12
N ARG A 35 14.89 -3.35 5.95
CA ARG A 35 14.32 -2.39 5.00
C ARG A 35 14.87 -1.02 5.38
N ALA A 36 15.57 -0.37 4.45
CA ALA A 36 16.12 0.96 4.68
C ALA A 36 15.00 1.91 5.15
N ALA A 37 15.30 2.72 6.17
CA ALA A 37 14.36 3.72 6.66
C ALA A 37 13.97 4.66 5.50
N PRO A 38 12.69 5.12 5.42
CA PRO A 38 12.27 6.08 4.41
C PRO A 38 13.16 7.33 4.51
N THR A 39 13.91 7.61 3.44
CA THR A 39 14.64 8.87 3.33
C THR A 39 13.62 9.94 3.02
N ALA A 40 13.53 10.98 3.86
CA ALA A 40 12.65 12.12 3.66
C ALA A 40 12.87 12.68 2.24
N ALA A 41 11.77 12.77 1.48
CA ALA A 41 11.76 13.29 0.14
C ALA A 41 12.09 14.79 0.15
N PRO A 42 12.84 15.29 -0.83
CA PRO A 42 13.15 16.71 -0.91
C PRO A 42 11.86 17.56 -1.00
N PRO A 43 11.79 18.72 -0.31
CA PRO A 43 10.57 19.55 -0.20
C PRO A 43 10.13 20.25 -1.50
N ASN A 44 10.67 19.87 -2.66
CA ASN A 44 10.38 20.46 -3.97
C ASN A 44 10.35 19.40 -5.09
N ARG A 45 9.83 18.20 -4.82
CA ARG A 45 9.62 17.21 -5.90
C ARG A 45 8.52 17.70 -6.83
N LYS A 46 8.90 18.07 -8.05
CA LYS A 46 8.00 18.32 -9.17
C LYS A 46 7.14 17.07 -9.39
N ALA A 47 5.84 17.24 -9.63
CA ALA A 47 4.96 16.14 -9.98
C ALA A 47 5.56 15.32 -11.13
N PRO A 48 5.61 13.98 -10.99
CA PRO A 48 6.13 13.11 -12.03
C PRO A 48 5.25 13.22 -13.29
N ASP A 49 5.86 13.02 -14.46
CA ASP A 49 5.12 12.96 -15.72
C ASP A 49 4.41 11.61 -15.86
N CYS A 50 3.28 11.56 -16.57
CA CYS A 50 2.50 10.34 -16.75
C CYS A 50 3.30 9.21 -17.41
N ALA A 51 4.22 9.55 -18.31
CA ALA A 51 5.09 8.58 -18.97
C ALA A 51 6.06 7.87 -18.01
N ARG A 52 6.32 8.44 -16.82
CA ARG A 52 7.15 7.82 -15.78
C ARG A 52 6.31 6.99 -14.81
N VAL A 53 5.16 7.53 -14.41
CA VAL A 53 4.24 6.86 -13.47
C VAL A 53 3.61 5.62 -14.12
N ALA A 54 3.12 5.76 -15.34
CA ALA A 54 2.47 4.70 -16.10
C ALA A 54 3.12 4.61 -17.49
N PRO A 55 4.31 3.97 -17.58
CA PRO A 55 5.05 3.86 -18.83
C PRO A 55 4.21 3.26 -19.94
N ARG A 56 4.47 3.69 -21.18
CA ARG A 56 3.72 3.24 -22.35
C ARG A 56 3.66 1.71 -22.46
N THR A 57 4.76 1.02 -22.18
CA THR A 57 4.84 -0.45 -22.21
C THR A 57 3.96 -1.14 -21.17
N MET A 58 3.78 -0.51 -20.00
CA MET A 58 2.80 -0.95 -18.99
C MET A 58 1.39 -0.77 -19.54
N MET A 59 1.12 0.42 -20.07
CA MET A 59 -0.20 0.79 -20.55
C MET A 59 -0.62 0.04 -21.81
N GLU A 60 0.30 -0.38 -22.65
CA GLU A 60 -0.01 -1.18 -23.85
C GLU A 60 -0.61 -2.56 -23.51
N LYS A 61 -0.32 -3.10 -22.32
CA LYS A 61 -0.94 -4.36 -21.85
C LYS A 61 -2.43 -4.21 -21.54
N HIS A 62 -2.82 -3.05 -21.02
CA HIS A 62 -4.17 -2.79 -20.50
C HIS A 62 -5.03 -1.97 -21.46
N CYS A 63 -4.38 -1.13 -22.27
CA CYS A 63 -4.99 -0.32 -23.30
C CYS A 63 -4.02 -0.04 -24.46
N PRO A 64 -3.85 -0.99 -25.40
CA PRO A 64 -2.88 -0.90 -26.51
C PRO A 64 -3.11 0.26 -27.49
N GLN A 65 -4.26 0.94 -27.41
CA GLN A 65 -4.64 2.03 -28.31
C GLN A 65 -5.22 3.24 -27.56
N CYS A 66 -4.88 3.38 -26.28
CA CYS A 66 -5.32 4.55 -25.51
C CYS A 66 -4.58 5.81 -25.92
N VAL A 67 -5.32 6.91 -26.01
CA VAL A 67 -4.78 8.26 -26.04
C VAL A 67 -4.64 8.76 -24.60
N LEU A 68 -3.46 9.28 -24.26
CA LEU A 68 -3.17 9.88 -22.96
C LEU A 68 -3.45 11.39 -22.98
N THR A 69 -4.17 11.86 -21.98
CA THR A 69 -4.25 13.27 -21.59
C THR A 69 -3.67 13.43 -20.18
N GLU A 70 -2.66 14.29 -20.04
CA GLU A 70 -2.02 14.59 -18.75
C GLU A 70 -2.55 15.89 -18.16
N LYS A 71 -2.82 15.88 -16.85
CA LYS A 71 -3.12 17.08 -16.07
C LYS A 71 -2.31 17.05 -14.78
N LYS A 72 -1.47 18.07 -14.56
CA LYS A 72 -0.75 18.25 -13.29
C LYS A 72 -1.67 18.87 -12.24
N SER A 73 -1.48 18.51 -10.98
CA SER A 73 -2.17 19.17 -9.88
C SER A 73 -1.75 20.64 -9.80
N PRO A 74 -2.64 21.57 -9.37
CA PRO A 74 -2.31 22.99 -9.28
C PRO A 74 -1.13 23.29 -8.35
N ASP A 75 -0.95 22.48 -7.31
CA ASP A 75 0.15 22.56 -6.35
C ASP A 75 1.44 21.86 -6.84
N GLY A 76 1.40 21.21 -8.00
CA GLY A 76 2.55 20.54 -8.60
C GLY A 76 3.03 19.30 -7.86
N ARG A 77 2.26 18.74 -6.93
CA ARG A 77 2.60 17.55 -6.12
C ARG A 77 1.98 16.24 -6.61
N GLY A 78 1.10 16.32 -7.60
CA GLY A 78 0.42 15.16 -8.18
C GLY A 78 0.21 15.29 -9.68
N VAL A 79 -0.12 14.16 -10.29
CA VAL A 79 -0.41 14.04 -11.71
C VAL A 79 -1.67 13.20 -11.91
N SER A 80 -2.52 13.62 -12.84
CA SER A 80 -3.62 12.83 -13.37
C SER A 80 -3.33 12.42 -14.81
N CYS A 81 -3.35 11.11 -15.05
CA CYS A 81 -3.11 10.46 -16.31
C CYS A 81 -4.40 9.82 -16.79
N ARG A 82 -5.02 10.45 -17.78
CA ARG A 82 -6.31 10.04 -18.31
C ARG A 82 -6.14 9.33 -19.62
N TYR A 83 -6.67 8.13 -19.71
CA TYR A 83 -6.53 7.25 -20.86
C TYR A 83 -7.90 6.96 -21.46
N LYS A 84 -8.04 7.22 -22.75
CA LYS A 84 -9.27 6.98 -23.50
C LYS A 84 -8.99 6.13 -24.72
N GLY A 85 -9.81 5.10 -24.94
CA GLY A 85 -9.68 4.23 -26.10
C GLY A 85 -10.93 3.40 -26.35
N GLU A 86 -11.17 3.04 -27.62
CA GLU A 86 -12.31 2.18 -27.98
C GLU A 86 -12.17 0.76 -27.42
N SER A 87 -10.94 0.25 -27.32
CA SER A 87 -10.63 -1.09 -26.80
C SER A 87 -11.09 -1.30 -25.35
N ILE A 88 -11.13 -0.22 -24.57
CA ILE A 88 -11.53 -0.24 -23.16
C ILE A 88 -12.97 0.22 -22.95
N GLY A 89 -13.68 0.62 -24.02
CA GLY A 89 -15.08 1.03 -23.98
C GLY A 89 -15.35 2.39 -23.32
N GLY A 90 -14.32 3.18 -23.01
CA GLY A 90 -14.48 4.43 -22.28
C GLY A 90 -13.19 5.14 -21.92
N GLU A 91 -13.23 5.84 -20.79
CA GLU A 91 -12.11 6.58 -20.21
C GLU A 91 -11.83 6.04 -18.80
N PHE A 92 -10.56 5.86 -18.48
CA PHE A 92 -10.12 5.59 -17.12
C PHE A 92 -8.98 6.55 -16.75
N GLU A 93 -8.83 6.82 -15.46
CA GLU A 93 -7.92 7.82 -14.93
C GLU A 93 -7.03 7.21 -13.84
N ILE A 94 -5.73 7.52 -13.90
CA ILE A 94 -4.77 7.25 -12.83
C ILE A 94 -4.41 8.60 -12.21
N MET A 95 -4.79 8.80 -10.95
CA MET A 95 -4.34 9.93 -10.15
C MET A 95 -3.23 9.45 -9.22
N LEU A 96 -2.06 10.09 -9.30
CA LEU A 96 -0.97 9.90 -8.35
C LEU A 96 -0.74 11.20 -7.58
N ALA A 97 -0.82 11.13 -6.26
CA ALA A 97 -0.49 12.24 -5.36
C ALA A 97 0.62 11.80 -4.42
N CYS A 98 1.73 12.55 -4.41
CA CYS A 98 2.87 12.26 -3.55
C CYS A 98 3.00 13.40 -2.53
N ASP A 99 2.74 13.10 -1.26
CA ASP A 99 2.84 14.06 -0.18
C ASP A 99 3.30 13.33 1.08
N GLU A 100 4.36 13.81 1.71
CA GLU A 100 4.85 13.27 2.98
C GLU A 100 3.92 13.65 4.14
N ASP A 101 3.15 14.73 3.98
CA ASP A 101 2.17 15.21 4.95
C ASP A 101 0.82 14.49 4.83
N LEU A 102 0.58 13.72 3.75
CA LEU A 102 -0.58 12.85 3.67
C LEU A 102 -0.42 11.72 4.68
N ALA A 103 -1.09 11.85 5.83
CA ALA A 103 -1.17 10.79 6.82
C ALA A 103 -1.81 9.55 6.20
N LYS A 104 -0.95 8.58 5.84
CA LYS A 104 -1.28 7.29 5.20
C LYS A 104 -2.55 6.63 5.72
N GLU A 105 -2.74 6.60 7.04
CA GLU A 105 -3.90 5.98 7.69
C GLU A 105 -5.20 6.75 7.43
N GLN A 106 -5.10 8.09 7.33
CA GLN A 106 -6.23 8.96 7.08
C GLN A 106 -6.77 8.83 5.65
N VAL A 107 -5.87 8.66 4.67
CA VAL A 107 -6.22 8.48 3.25
C VAL A 107 -7.05 7.22 2.99
N ILE A 108 -6.59 6.07 3.51
CA ILE A 108 -7.32 4.81 3.34
C ILE A 108 -8.62 4.84 4.15
N ALA A 109 -8.60 5.40 5.37
CA ALA A 109 -9.81 5.57 6.16
C ALA A 109 -10.84 6.48 5.47
N GLU A 110 -10.39 7.55 4.81
CA GLU A 110 -11.27 8.47 4.07
C GLU A 110 -11.83 7.81 2.81
N SER A 111 -11.00 7.07 2.07
CA SER A 111 -11.44 6.29 0.91
C SER A 111 -12.48 5.24 1.31
N LEU A 112 -12.27 4.55 2.44
CA LEU A 112 -13.23 3.60 3.01
C LEU A 112 -14.53 4.31 3.41
N ARG A 113 -14.47 5.45 4.12
CA ARG A 113 -15.66 6.25 4.47
C ARG A 113 -16.41 6.71 3.23
N GLN A 114 -15.70 7.11 2.17
CA GLN A 114 -16.30 7.52 0.91
C GLN A 114 -17.02 6.35 0.25
N PHE A 115 -16.42 5.17 0.21
CA PHE A 115 -17.07 3.95 -0.31
C PHE A 115 -18.30 3.55 0.50
N GLU A 116 -18.21 3.59 1.83
CA GLU A 116 -19.33 3.30 2.72
C GLU A 116 -20.48 4.30 2.54
N SER A 117 -20.17 5.58 2.29
CA SER A 117 -21.17 6.63 2.06
C SER A 117 -22.02 6.40 0.81
N LEU A 118 -21.50 5.67 -0.18
CA LEU A 118 -22.22 5.35 -1.41
C LEU A 118 -23.27 4.23 -1.22
N LYS A 119 -23.36 3.63 -0.01
CA LYS A 119 -24.39 2.69 0.53
C LYS A 119 -24.80 1.49 -0.33
N THR A 120 -24.30 1.38 -1.55
CA THR A 120 -24.73 0.42 -2.57
C THR A 120 -23.58 -0.44 -3.07
N MET A 121 -22.34 -0.10 -2.70
CA MET A 121 -21.16 -0.79 -3.22
C MET A 121 -20.29 -1.31 -2.08
N LYS A 122 -19.90 -2.58 -2.18
CA LYS A 122 -18.99 -3.23 -1.24
C LYS A 122 -17.56 -2.91 -1.64
N TYR A 123 -16.71 -2.60 -0.67
CA TYR A 123 -15.27 -2.55 -0.91
C TYR A 123 -14.65 -3.93 -0.68
N GLU A 124 -13.60 -4.22 -1.42
CA GLU A 124 -12.79 -5.43 -1.29
C GLU A 124 -11.33 -5.03 -1.12
N ARG A 125 -10.59 -5.72 -0.24
CA ARG A 125 -9.14 -5.55 -0.18
C ARG A 125 -8.49 -6.24 -1.37
N ILE A 126 -7.45 -5.62 -1.92
CA ILE A 126 -6.62 -6.25 -2.96
C ILE A 126 -5.40 -6.88 -2.28
N GLU A 127 -5.35 -8.21 -2.27
CA GLU A 127 -4.20 -8.93 -1.71
C GLU A 127 -2.92 -8.66 -2.51
N GLY A 128 -1.80 -8.55 -1.80
CA GLY A 128 -0.47 -8.34 -2.39
C GLY A 128 -0.21 -6.92 -2.93
N LEU A 129 -1.16 -6.00 -2.81
CA LEU A 129 -1.01 -4.62 -3.30
C LEU A 129 -0.87 -3.65 -2.12
N GLY A 130 0.37 -3.26 -1.80
CA GLY A 130 0.70 -2.24 -0.78
C GLY A 130 -0.04 -2.39 0.57
N ARG A 131 -0.07 -1.31 1.35
CA ARG A 131 -0.87 -1.24 2.58
C ARG A 131 -2.19 -0.53 2.30
N GLY A 132 -3.29 -1.21 2.62
CA GLY A 132 -4.63 -0.63 2.56
C GLY A 132 -5.22 -0.53 1.15
N ALA A 133 -4.71 -1.29 0.17
CA ALA A 133 -5.32 -1.32 -1.14
C ALA A 133 -6.77 -1.83 -1.07
N VAL A 134 -7.67 -1.02 -1.59
CA VAL A 134 -9.10 -1.27 -1.61
C VAL A 134 -9.63 -1.00 -3.00
N LYS A 135 -10.56 -1.85 -3.45
CA LYS A 135 -11.34 -1.61 -4.65
C LYS A 135 -12.82 -1.48 -4.31
N ASN A 136 -13.51 -0.71 -5.13
CA ASN A 136 -14.95 -0.61 -5.14
C ASN A 136 -15.45 -1.11 -6.50
N GLY A 137 -15.85 -2.39 -6.55
CA GLY A 137 -16.22 -3.05 -7.80
C GLY A 137 -15.18 -2.85 -8.91
N ASP A 138 -15.68 -2.53 -10.11
CA ASP A 138 -14.86 -2.15 -11.27
C ASP A 138 -14.67 -0.62 -11.37
N LEU A 139 -15.22 0.15 -10.44
CA LEU A 139 -15.28 1.60 -10.51
C LEU A 139 -13.96 2.25 -10.10
N GLN A 140 -13.38 1.78 -9.00
CA GLN A 140 -12.24 2.46 -8.39
C GLN A 140 -11.33 1.51 -7.64
N VAL A 141 -10.02 1.77 -7.71
CA VAL A 141 -8.99 1.17 -6.86
C VAL A 141 -8.21 2.30 -6.20
N VAL A 142 -7.99 2.21 -4.89
CA VAL A 142 -7.10 3.13 -4.16
C VAL A 142 -6.05 2.29 -3.46
N PHE A 143 -4.79 2.68 -3.56
CA PHE A 143 -3.72 2.09 -2.78
C PHE A 143 -2.64 3.10 -2.41
N TRP A 144 -1.94 2.79 -1.32
CA TRP A 144 -0.75 3.51 -0.90
C TRP A 144 0.47 2.66 -1.24
N ASP A 145 1.44 3.24 -1.95
CA ASP A 145 2.69 2.56 -2.29
C ASP A 145 3.60 2.43 -1.06
N ASP A 146 4.23 1.28 -0.87
CA ASP A 146 4.97 1.02 0.37
C ASP A 146 6.38 1.58 0.38
N ASP A 147 6.95 1.88 -0.80
CA ASP A 147 8.32 2.34 -0.96
C ASP A 147 8.40 3.84 -1.29
N THR A 148 7.26 4.50 -1.51
CA THR A 148 7.16 5.93 -1.82
C THR A 148 6.04 6.60 -1.00
N PRO A 149 6.09 7.93 -0.80
CA PRO A 149 5.05 8.68 -0.10
C PRO A 149 3.84 8.97 -1.01
N CYS A 150 3.48 8.03 -1.89
CA CYS A 150 2.50 8.26 -2.94
C CYS A 150 1.25 7.41 -2.76
N GLN A 151 0.11 8.07 -2.94
CA GLN A 151 -1.18 7.44 -3.12
C GLN A 151 -1.52 7.37 -4.61
N ALA A 152 -2.03 6.22 -5.04
CA ALA A 152 -2.62 6.05 -6.35
C ALA A 152 -4.13 5.80 -6.23
N THR A 153 -4.90 6.50 -7.06
CA THR A 153 -6.34 6.29 -7.25
C THR A 153 -6.60 6.03 -8.73
N LEU A 154 -7.10 4.85 -9.05
CA LEU A 154 -7.49 4.46 -10.40
C LEU A 154 -9.02 4.49 -10.48
N THR A 155 -9.57 5.23 -11.43
CA THR A 155 -11.02 5.32 -11.62
C THR A 155 -11.38 4.91 -13.04
N GLY A 156 -12.36 4.02 -13.19
CA GLY A 156 -12.82 3.50 -14.48
C GLY A 156 -14.32 3.25 -14.45
N VAL A 157 -15.12 4.20 -14.92
CA VAL A 157 -16.58 4.04 -14.96
C VAL A 157 -16.95 3.28 -16.24
N MET A 158 -17.51 2.07 -16.11
CA MET A 158 -17.96 1.25 -17.25
C MET A 158 -16.86 0.91 -18.27
N VAL A 159 -15.61 0.78 -17.82
CA VAL A 159 -14.48 0.39 -18.67
C VAL A 159 -14.25 -1.11 -18.64
N LYS A 160 -13.72 -1.67 -19.73
CA LYS A 160 -13.37 -3.10 -19.87
C LYS A 160 -11.96 -3.43 -19.37
N VAL A 161 -11.48 -2.68 -18.38
CA VAL A 161 -10.13 -2.79 -17.84
C VAL A 161 -10.20 -3.36 -16.44
N ASP A 162 -9.39 -4.37 -16.16
CA ASP A 162 -9.19 -4.85 -14.78
C ASP A 162 -8.34 -3.83 -14.02
N LEU A 163 -8.99 -2.94 -13.27
CA LEU A 163 -8.31 -1.91 -12.49
C LEU A 163 -7.40 -2.50 -11.41
N ALA A 164 -7.67 -3.70 -10.89
CA ALA A 164 -6.79 -4.35 -9.93
C ALA A 164 -5.50 -4.85 -10.60
N ALA A 165 -5.58 -5.36 -11.83
CA ALA A 165 -4.40 -5.70 -12.63
C ALA A 165 -3.57 -4.46 -12.98
N VAL A 166 -4.20 -3.37 -13.41
CA VAL A 166 -3.51 -2.09 -13.66
C VAL A 166 -2.84 -1.60 -12.38
N ALA A 167 -3.52 -1.66 -11.23
CA ALA A 167 -2.97 -1.20 -9.96
C ALA A 167 -1.72 -2.00 -9.54
N ARG A 168 -1.68 -3.31 -9.75
CA ARG A 168 -0.48 -4.14 -9.50
C ARG A 168 0.69 -3.76 -10.39
N ASP A 169 0.43 -3.60 -11.69
CA ASP A 169 1.46 -3.17 -12.64
C ASP A 169 1.96 -1.75 -12.31
N LEU A 170 1.05 -0.86 -11.90
CA LEU A 170 1.38 0.50 -11.48
C LEU A 170 2.23 0.51 -10.21
N ALA A 171 1.86 -0.27 -9.18
CA ALA A 171 2.65 -0.39 -7.96
C ALA A 171 4.07 -0.91 -8.23
N ALA A 172 4.25 -1.80 -9.21
CA ALA A 172 5.57 -2.25 -9.64
C ALA A 172 6.36 -1.18 -10.43
N ALA A 173 5.66 -0.25 -11.08
CA ALA A 173 6.28 0.84 -11.85
C ALA A 173 6.66 2.05 -10.98
N ILE A 174 5.88 2.32 -9.92
CA ILE A 174 6.15 3.38 -8.96
C ILE A 174 7.40 3.01 -8.16
N THR A 175 8.49 3.74 -8.40
CA THR A 175 9.75 3.60 -7.67
C THR A 175 10.28 4.98 -7.33
N PRO A 176 11.14 5.14 -6.31
CA PRO A 176 11.77 6.42 -6.03
C PRO A 176 12.42 7.07 -7.27
N ALA A 177 13.09 6.26 -8.12
CA ALA A 177 13.71 6.72 -9.34
C ALA A 177 12.70 7.14 -10.44
N ALA A 178 11.52 6.54 -10.50
CA ALA A 178 10.47 6.96 -11.44
C ALA A 178 9.84 8.32 -11.04
N LEU A 179 10.00 8.73 -9.78
CA LEU A 179 9.44 9.96 -9.22
C LEU A 179 10.43 11.14 -9.20
N GLU A 180 11.67 10.95 -9.66
CA GLU A 180 12.74 11.96 -9.77
C GLU A 180 12.92 12.45 -11.21
#